data_AF-A0A034V5J7-F1
#
_entry.id   AF-A0A034V5J7-F1
#
_cell.length_a   1.000
_cell.length_b   1.000
_cell.length_c   1.000
_cell.angle_alpha   90.00
_cell.angle_beta   90.00
_cell.angle_gamma   90.00
#
_symmetry.space_group_name_H-M   'P 1'
#
loop_
_entity.id
_entity.type
_entity.pdbx_description
1 polymer ?
#
loop_
_entity_poly.entity_id
_entity_poly.type
_entity_poly.pdbx_seq_one_letter_code
_entity_poly.pdbx_strand_id
1 'polypeptide(L)'
;MSGVKVIVTELPPMQAQQKQLNELVDELEQLKADYEYVCERRPDAVNTEFAENWAKIPEKLNERVIKQTTAIENLNHFNAEYNAILNVLRKLESKFKPDDIESPDQLAQPVVGDSNQLNMELRKIEIDVISARNFSEILIKDAEPAHREHLLSQIKELNEFFTKVQDMHKGQALKRTQVLDKAEEVLERLAKTEVWLNELEQSTPKTKISEINNSNELFQIKSKFQTLKEACERESVGFRELNDLGGELLLQMDELKTTGEEVDGK
;
A
#
# COMPACT_ATOMS: atom_id res chain seq x y z
N MET A 1 -4.90 -13.23 50.52
CA MET A 1 -5.46 -12.88 49.19
C MET A 1 -4.30 -12.69 48.22
N SER A 2 -4.16 -13.61 47.27
CA SER A 2 -3.18 -13.47 46.17
C SER A 2 -3.54 -12.21 45.39
N GLY A 3 -2.62 -11.26 45.31
CA GLY A 3 -2.89 -9.95 44.75
C GLY A 3 -3.20 -10.05 43.26
N VAL A 4 -4.46 -9.84 42.88
CA VAL A 4 -4.88 -9.66 41.48
C VAL A 4 -4.00 -8.58 40.83
N LYS A 5 -3.00 -8.99 40.08
CA LYS A 5 -2.05 -8.11 39.38
C LYS A 5 -2.67 -7.73 38.05
N VAL A 6 -2.63 -6.45 37.66
CA VAL A 6 -3.07 -6.04 36.32
C VAL A 6 -2.25 -6.82 35.30
N ILE A 7 -2.92 -7.52 34.39
CA ILE A 7 -2.27 -8.31 33.34
C ILE A 7 -2.62 -7.68 31.99
N VAL A 8 -1.59 -7.39 31.19
CA VAL A 8 -1.74 -6.87 29.82
C VAL A 8 -1.44 -8.02 28.86
N THR A 9 -2.50 -8.62 28.33
CA THR A 9 -2.49 -9.80 27.45
C THR A 9 -3.50 -9.62 26.31
N GLU A 10 -4.05 -10.70 25.78
CA GLU A 10 -5.19 -10.65 24.87
C GLU A 10 -6.45 -10.09 25.56
N LEU A 11 -7.39 -9.59 24.77
CA LEU A 11 -8.63 -9.00 25.27
C LEU A 11 -9.48 -9.94 26.15
N PRO A 12 -9.70 -11.23 25.81
CA PRO A 12 -10.61 -12.06 26.60
C PRO A 12 -10.15 -12.29 28.05
N PRO A 13 -8.88 -12.62 28.33
CA PRO A 13 -8.37 -12.69 29.71
C PRO A 13 -8.49 -11.35 30.45
N MET A 14 -8.16 -10.23 29.79
CA MET A 14 -8.25 -8.90 30.39
C MET A 14 -9.68 -8.52 30.76
N GLN A 15 -10.66 -8.84 29.90
CA GLN A 15 -12.08 -8.61 30.15
C GLN A 15 -12.62 -9.49 31.28
N ALA A 16 -12.19 -10.76 31.35
CA ALA A 16 -12.54 -11.64 32.46
C ALA A 16 -11.99 -11.11 33.79
N GLN A 17 -10.75 -10.61 33.79
CA GLN A 17 -10.14 -9.97 34.95
C GLN A 17 -10.85 -8.67 35.35
N GLN A 18 -11.24 -7.83 34.40
CA GLN A 18 -12.02 -6.63 34.65
C GLN A 18 -13.35 -6.96 35.34
N LYS A 19 -14.02 -8.02 34.88
CA LYS A 19 -15.26 -8.49 35.49
C LYS A 19 -15.04 -8.92 36.95
N GLN A 20 -14.00 -9.70 37.23
CA GLN A 20 -13.64 -10.11 38.59
C GLN A 20 -13.30 -8.91 39.49
N LEU A 21 -12.60 -7.91 38.96
CA LEU A 21 -12.28 -6.68 39.72
C LEU A 21 -13.56 -5.91 40.07
N ASN A 22 -14.52 -5.83 39.16
CA ASN A 22 -15.81 -5.18 39.42
C ASN A 22 -16.65 -5.98 40.44
N GLU A 23 -16.66 -7.31 40.36
CA GLU A 23 -17.30 -8.18 41.36
C GLU A 23 -16.71 -7.94 42.77
N LEU A 24 -15.37 -7.80 42.87
CA LEU A 24 -14.72 -7.46 44.14
C LEU A 24 -15.07 -6.06 44.65
N VAL A 25 -15.37 -5.09 43.78
CA VAL A 25 -15.83 -3.76 44.18
C VAL A 25 -17.22 -3.86 44.80
N ASP A 26 -18.11 -4.62 44.19
CA ASP A 26 -19.46 -4.86 44.70
C ASP A 26 -19.43 -5.61 46.03
N GLU A 27 -18.58 -6.64 46.17
CA GLU A 27 -18.35 -7.34 47.43
C GLU A 27 -17.82 -6.41 48.53
N LEU A 28 -16.86 -5.54 48.20
CA LEU A 28 -16.30 -4.58 49.17
C LEU A 28 -17.35 -3.61 49.71
N GLU A 29 -18.27 -3.14 48.86
CA GLU A 29 -19.37 -2.28 49.29
C GLU A 29 -20.34 -3.01 50.22
N GLN A 30 -20.58 -4.31 49.99
CA GLN A 30 -21.37 -5.14 50.91
C GLN A 30 -20.67 -5.34 52.25
N LEU A 31 -19.37 -5.67 52.25
CA LEU A 31 -18.59 -5.89 53.47
C LEU A 31 -18.41 -4.62 54.31
N LYS A 32 -18.58 -3.43 53.72
CA LYS A 32 -18.47 -2.15 54.42
C LYS A 32 -19.51 -2.01 55.53
N ALA A 33 -20.75 -2.41 55.28
CA ALA A 33 -21.80 -2.41 56.29
C ALA A 33 -21.47 -3.37 57.46
N ASP A 34 -20.94 -4.56 57.14
CA ASP A 34 -20.51 -5.53 58.13
C ASP A 34 -19.32 -5.02 58.97
N TYR A 35 -18.36 -4.36 58.32
CA TYR A 35 -17.21 -3.74 58.99
C TYR A 35 -17.65 -2.61 59.95
N GLU A 36 -18.55 -1.73 59.51
CA GLU A 36 -19.12 -0.66 60.34
C GLU A 36 -19.84 -1.24 61.56
N TYR A 37 -20.66 -2.28 61.36
CA TYR A 37 -21.36 -2.98 62.44
C TYR A 37 -20.40 -3.63 63.47
N VAL A 38 -19.29 -4.23 63.01
CA VAL A 38 -18.27 -4.80 63.90
C VAL A 38 -17.55 -3.71 64.68
N CYS A 39 -17.21 -2.59 64.04
CA CYS A 39 -16.58 -1.44 64.70
C CYS A 39 -17.46 -0.87 65.82
N GLU A 40 -18.78 -0.78 65.59
CA GLU A 40 -19.74 -0.28 66.59
C GLU A 40 -19.89 -1.25 67.78
N ARG A 41 -19.94 -2.56 67.51
CA ARG A 41 -20.32 -3.56 68.51
C ARG A 41 -19.13 -4.11 69.30
N ARG A 42 -17.94 -4.17 68.70
CA ARG A 42 -16.68 -4.67 69.29
C ARG A 42 -15.48 -3.84 68.83
N PRO A 43 -15.30 -2.61 69.36
CA PRO A 43 -14.18 -1.75 69.00
C PRO A 43 -12.81 -2.34 69.39
N ASP A 44 -12.78 -3.28 70.34
CA ASP A 44 -11.60 -4.03 70.77
C ASP A 44 -11.15 -5.11 69.78
N ALA A 45 -12.03 -5.56 68.87
CA ALA A 45 -11.74 -6.59 67.88
C ALA A 45 -11.03 -6.05 66.63
N VAL A 46 -11.03 -4.73 66.42
CA VAL A 46 -10.40 -4.07 65.27
C VAL A 46 -9.10 -3.42 65.73
N ASN A 47 -7.98 -4.09 65.50
CA ASN A 47 -6.66 -3.51 65.78
C ASN A 47 -6.27 -2.48 64.71
N THR A 48 -5.28 -1.64 65.02
CA THR A 48 -4.82 -0.56 64.12
C THR A 48 -4.39 -1.08 62.75
N GLU A 49 -3.70 -2.23 62.71
CA GLU A 49 -3.23 -2.84 61.46
C GLU A 49 -4.40 -3.26 60.55
N PHE A 50 -5.46 -3.85 61.12
CA PHE A 50 -6.65 -4.24 60.38
C PHE A 50 -7.40 -3.03 59.84
N ALA A 51 -7.59 -1.99 60.65
CA ALA A 51 -8.24 -0.75 60.22
C ALA A 51 -7.46 -0.05 59.10
N GLU A 52 -6.13 0.01 59.20
CA GLU A 52 -5.28 0.57 58.15
C GLU A 52 -5.33 -0.25 56.86
N ASN A 53 -5.35 -1.58 56.96
CA ASN A 53 -5.47 -2.44 55.79
C ASN A 53 -6.84 -2.29 55.12
N TRP A 54 -7.92 -2.29 55.90
CA TRP A 54 -9.28 -2.04 55.42
C TRP A 54 -9.39 -0.70 54.68
N ALA A 55 -8.86 0.37 55.27
CA ALA A 55 -8.86 1.71 54.66
C ALA A 55 -8.12 1.78 53.31
N LYS A 56 -7.09 0.95 53.11
CA LYS A 56 -6.30 0.90 51.88
C LYS A 56 -6.90 0.02 50.77
N ILE A 57 -7.85 -0.86 51.08
CA ILE A 57 -8.44 -1.78 50.08
C ILE A 57 -9.22 -1.04 48.98
N PRO A 58 -10.12 -0.10 49.27
CA PRO A 58 -10.87 0.62 48.23
C PRO A 58 -9.95 1.34 47.23
N GLU A 59 -8.92 2.02 47.73
CA GLU A 59 -7.95 2.74 46.90
C GLU A 59 -7.19 1.78 45.96
N LYS A 60 -6.63 0.70 46.51
CA LYS A 60 -5.90 -0.31 45.73
C LYS A 60 -6.77 -1.02 44.70
N LEU A 61 -8.03 -1.29 45.04
CA LEU A 61 -8.96 -1.95 44.14
C LEU A 61 -9.37 -1.02 43.00
N ASN A 62 -9.70 0.24 43.31
CA ASN A 62 -10.03 1.25 42.32
C ASN A 62 -8.85 1.53 41.36
N GLU A 63 -7.63 1.62 41.89
CA GLU A 63 -6.41 1.77 41.07
C GLU A 63 -6.26 0.61 40.07
N ARG A 64 -6.54 -0.63 40.49
CA ARG A 64 -6.47 -1.82 39.62
C ARG A 64 -7.58 -1.81 38.56
N VAL A 65 -8.80 -1.45 38.93
CA VAL A 65 -9.93 -1.30 38.00
C VAL A 65 -9.57 -0.28 36.92
N ILE A 66 -9.07 0.90 37.30
CA ILE A 66 -8.67 1.95 36.34
C ILE A 66 -7.57 1.43 35.40
N LYS A 67 -6.50 0.84 35.96
CA LYS A 67 -5.39 0.32 35.15
C LYS A 67 -5.82 -0.77 34.17
N GLN A 68 -6.68 -1.70 34.60
CA GLN A 68 -7.18 -2.77 33.75
C GLN A 68 -8.09 -2.23 32.64
N THR A 69 -9.01 -1.30 32.95
CA THR A 69 -9.87 -0.62 31.97
C THR A 69 -9.03 0.11 30.93
N THR A 70 -8.05 0.91 31.35
CA THR A 70 -7.16 1.65 30.45
C THR A 70 -6.35 0.70 29.56
N ALA A 71 -5.87 -0.42 30.08
CA ALA A 71 -5.15 -1.41 29.28
C ALA A 71 -6.06 -2.03 28.19
N ILE A 72 -7.32 -2.32 28.52
CA ILE A 72 -8.32 -2.83 27.56
C ILE A 72 -8.62 -1.79 26.47
N GLU A 73 -8.84 -0.53 26.86
CA GLU A 73 -9.12 0.58 25.93
C GLU A 73 -7.95 0.80 24.97
N ASN A 74 -6.72 0.82 25.48
CA ASN A 74 -5.53 0.97 24.66
C ASN A 74 -5.40 -0.19 23.67
N LEU A 75 -5.58 -1.44 24.10
CA LEU A 75 -5.48 -2.59 23.19
C LEU A 75 -6.58 -2.57 22.11
N ASN A 76 -7.81 -2.19 22.47
CA ASN A 76 -8.90 -2.01 21.51
C ASN A 76 -8.58 -0.92 20.47
N HIS A 77 -8.06 0.22 20.94
CA HIS A 77 -7.66 1.31 20.07
C HIS A 77 -6.57 0.86 19.08
N PHE A 78 -5.51 0.21 19.58
CA PHE A 78 -4.46 -0.36 18.73
C PHE A 78 -5.03 -1.32 17.67
N ASN A 79 -5.88 -2.26 18.08
CA ASN A 79 -6.48 -3.21 17.15
C ASN A 79 -7.34 -2.52 16.09
N ALA A 80 -8.09 -1.48 16.45
CA ALA A 80 -8.89 -0.72 15.51
C ALA A 80 -8.00 0.01 14.48
N GLU A 81 -6.95 0.70 14.93
CA GLU A 81 -6.00 1.39 14.05
C GLU A 81 -5.26 0.41 13.14
N TYR A 82 -4.72 -0.67 13.70
CA TYR A 82 -4.02 -1.71 12.96
C TYR A 82 -4.88 -2.28 11.82
N ASN A 83 -6.14 -2.64 12.12
CA ASN A 83 -7.06 -3.17 11.12
C ASN A 83 -7.47 -2.12 10.09
N ALA A 84 -7.64 -0.86 10.49
CA ALA A 84 -7.93 0.23 9.57
C ALA A 84 -6.79 0.41 8.55
N ILE A 85 -5.54 0.46 9.03
CA ILE A 85 -4.35 0.58 8.18
C ILE A 85 -4.25 -0.63 7.22
N LEU A 86 -4.39 -1.85 7.74
CA LEU A 86 -4.37 -3.06 6.90
C LEU A 86 -5.44 -3.05 5.82
N ASN A 87 -6.65 -2.60 6.13
CA ASN A 87 -7.73 -2.53 5.15
C ASN A 87 -7.42 -1.53 4.04
N VAL A 88 -6.81 -0.39 4.36
CA VAL A 88 -6.37 0.58 3.34
C VAL A 88 -5.24 -0.01 2.50
N LEU A 89 -4.24 -0.64 3.14
CA LEU A 89 -3.14 -1.30 2.43
C LEU A 89 -3.59 -2.42 1.50
N ARG A 90 -4.57 -3.24 1.91
CA ARG A 90 -5.14 -4.29 1.05
C ARG A 90 -5.87 -3.72 -0.16
N LYS A 91 -6.63 -2.63 0.03
CA LYS A 91 -7.28 -1.92 -1.08
C LYS A 91 -6.28 -1.31 -2.05
N LEU A 92 -5.14 -0.82 -1.56
CA LEU A 92 -4.06 -0.34 -2.42
C LEU A 92 -3.37 -1.50 -3.14
N GLU A 93 -3.07 -2.59 -2.44
CA GLU A 93 -2.47 -3.78 -3.05
C GLU A 93 -3.35 -4.34 -4.18
N SER A 94 -4.67 -4.37 -4.02
CA SER A 94 -5.59 -4.82 -5.07
C SER A 94 -5.63 -3.91 -6.29
N LYS A 95 -5.35 -2.59 -6.14
CA LYS A 95 -5.19 -1.71 -7.31
C LYS A 95 -3.95 -2.07 -8.12
N PHE A 96 -2.91 -2.58 -7.47
CA PHE A 96 -1.63 -2.90 -8.11
C PHE A 96 -1.54 -4.32 -8.65
N LYS A 97 -2.48 -5.19 -8.26
CA LYS A 97 -2.59 -6.54 -8.83
C LYS A 97 -3.56 -6.47 -10.01
N PRO A 98 -3.19 -7.00 -11.18
CA PRO A 98 -4.16 -7.26 -12.22
C PRO A 98 -5.11 -8.34 -11.69
N ASP A 99 -6.35 -7.96 -11.35
CA ASP A 99 -7.38 -8.96 -11.03
C ASP A 99 -7.89 -9.58 -12.33
N ASP A 100 -7.93 -10.93 -12.37
CA ASP A 100 -8.58 -11.83 -13.33
C ASP A 100 -10.12 -11.62 -13.44
N ILE A 101 -10.63 -10.41 -13.22
CA ILE A 101 -12.07 -10.15 -13.15
C ILE A 101 -12.50 -9.31 -14.34
N GLU A 102 -12.88 -10.03 -15.39
CA GLU A 102 -13.87 -9.60 -16.38
C GLU A 102 -15.08 -8.99 -15.66
N SER A 103 -15.16 -7.66 -15.62
CA SER A 103 -16.38 -6.93 -15.30
C SER A 103 -16.44 -5.68 -16.18
N PRO A 104 -17.23 -5.71 -17.27
CA PRO A 104 -17.23 -4.67 -18.31
C PRO A 104 -17.73 -3.28 -17.85
N ASP A 105 -18.20 -3.14 -16.60
CA ASP A 105 -19.00 -1.98 -16.16
C ASP A 105 -18.22 -0.93 -15.35
N GLN A 106 -16.90 -1.06 -15.18
CA GLN A 106 -16.07 -0.06 -14.45
C GLN A 106 -15.06 0.70 -15.32
N LEU A 107 -15.15 0.58 -16.65
CA LEU A 107 -14.24 1.18 -17.63
C LEU A 107 -14.40 2.70 -17.84
N ALA A 108 -14.88 3.45 -16.85
CA ALA A 108 -15.12 4.88 -17.02
C ALA A 108 -14.88 5.68 -15.74
N GLN A 109 -13.66 5.67 -15.21
CA GLN A 109 -13.16 6.85 -14.50
C GLN A 109 -11.71 7.17 -14.92
N PRO A 110 -11.42 8.44 -15.27
CA PRO A 110 -10.10 8.84 -15.73
C PRO A 110 -9.15 8.94 -14.53
N VAL A 111 -8.18 8.02 -14.44
CA VAL A 111 -7.18 7.92 -13.35
C VAL A 111 -5.96 8.82 -13.62
N VAL A 112 -6.08 9.83 -14.48
CA VAL A 112 -4.97 10.72 -14.88
C VAL A 112 -4.60 11.74 -13.77
N GLY A 113 -5.35 11.79 -12.66
CA GLY A 113 -5.04 12.57 -11.47
C GLY A 113 -4.38 11.81 -10.30
N ASP A 114 -4.22 10.49 -10.40
CA ASP A 114 -4.11 9.64 -9.21
C ASP A 114 -2.68 9.48 -8.64
N SER A 115 -1.59 9.61 -9.41
CA SER A 115 -0.25 9.36 -8.85
C SER A 115 0.15 10.33 -7.73
N ASN A 116 -0.19 11.61 -7.84
CA ASN A 116 0.04 12.57 -6.75
C ASN A 116 -0.85 12.29 -5.54
N GLN A 117 -2.10 11.88 -5.79
CA GLN A 117 -3.06 11.51 -4.74
C GLN A 117 -2.62 10.23 -4.02
N LEU A 118 -2.21 9.21 -4.76
CA LEU A 118 -1.67 7.94 -4.28
C LEU A 118 -0.38 8.13 -3.49
N ASN A 119 0.50 9.04 -3.92
CA ASN A 119 1.66 9.45 -3.13
C ASN A 119 1.26 10.13 -1.81
N MET A 120 0.21 10.96 -1.81
CA MET A 120 -0.32 11.56 -0.58
C MET A 120 -0.96 10.50 0.33
N GLU A 121 -1.70 9.54 -0.23
CA GLU A 121 -2.29 8.41 0.49
C GLU A 121 -1.20 7.55 1.12
N LEU A 122 -0.14 7.20 0.39
CA LEU A 122 1.00 6.43 0.92
C LEU A 122 1.72 7.18 2.05
N ARG A 123 1.91 8.50 1.94
CA ARG A 123 2.47 9.32 3.04
C ARG A 123 1.57 9.33 4.28
N LYS A 124 0.25 9.40 4.09
CA LYS A 124 -0.69 9.34 5.21
C LYS A 124 -0.59 7.98 5.90
N ILE A 125 -0.56 6.90 5.13
CA ILE A 125 -0.41 5.55 5.66
C ILE A 125 0.93 5.38 6.37
N GLU A 126 2.01 5.96 5.85
CA GLU A 126 3.32 5.95 6.52
C GLU A 126 3.23 6.57 7.92
N ILE A 127 2.56 7.73 8.05
CA ILE A 127 2.31 8.38 9.33
C ILE A 127 1.49 7.46 10.25
N ASP A 128 0.44 6.83 9.74
CA ASP A 128 -0.42 5.92 10.51
C ASP A 128 0.36 4.66 10.96
N VAL A 129 1.22 4.09 10.12
CA VAL A 129 2.10 2.95 10.44
C VAL A 129 3.10 3.33 11.53
N ILE A 130 3.71 4.51 11.43
CA ILE A 130 4.62 5.04 12.47
C ILE A 130 3.86 5.25 13.78
N SER A 131 2.64 5.79 13.72
CA SER A 131 1.77 5.98 14.89
C SER A 131 1.46 4.65 15.57
N ALA A 132 0.99 3.65 14.81
CA ALA A 132 0.68 2.31 15.31
C ALA A 132 1.91 1.64 15.93
N ARG A 133 3.10 1.78 15.32
CA ARG A 133 4.36 1.30 15.89
C ARG A 133 4.66 1.97 17.24
N ASN A 134 4.63 3.30 17.29
CA ASN A 134 4.94 4.04 18.52
C ASN A 134 3.92 3.70 19.63
N PHE A 135 2.65 3.52 19.28
CA PHE A 135 1.61 3.12 20.23
C PHE A 135 1.81 1.69 20.73
N SER A 136 2.23 0.77 19.85
CA SER A 136 2.58 -0.61 20.26
C SER A 136 3.73 -0.65 21.27
N GLU A 137 4.71 0.25 21.17
CA GLU A 137 5.83 0.35 22.14
C GLU A 137 5.33 0.72 23.54
N ILE A 138 4.25 1.49 23.64
CA ILE A 138 3.61 1.82 24.91
C ILE A 138 2.96 0.56 25.50
N LEU A 139 2.20 -0.18 24.69
CA LEU A 139 1.54 -1.44 25.11
C LEU A 139 2.54 -2.51 25.55
N ILE A 140 3.66 -2.63 24.83
CA ILE A 140 4.69 -3.64 25.06
C ILE A 140 5.38 -3.52 26.42
N LYS A 141 5.47 -2.32 27.00
CA LYS A 141 6.16 -2.08 28.28
C LYS A 141 5.56 -2.91 29.42
N ASP A 142 4.24 -2.96 29.49
CA ASP A 142 3.50 -3.61 30.57
C ASP A 142 2.89 -4.97 30.15
N ALA A 143 3.03 -5.34 28.86
CA ALA A 143 2.58 -6.62 28.31
C ALA A 143 3.33 -7.84 28.86
N GLU A 144 2.62 -8.95 29.01
CA GLU A 144 3.23 -10.25 29.24
C GLU A 144 4.12 -10.66 28.06
N PRO A 145 5.16 -11.49 28.28
CA PRO A 145 6.13 -11.86 27.24
C PRO A 145 5.51 -12.39 25.94
N ALA A 146 4.53 -13.30 26.04
CA ALA A 146 3.87 -13.88 24.87
C ALA A 146 3.07 -12.83 24.08
N HIS A 147 2.33 -11.96 24.78
CA HIS A 147 1.56 -10.90 24.12
C HIS A 147 2.47 -9.80 23.53
N ARG A 148 3.58 -9.50 24.21
CA ARG A 148 4.64 -8.63 23.69
C ARG A 148 5.21 -9.14 22.37
N GLU A 149 5.55 -10.41 22.29
CA GLU A 149 6.04 -11.03 21.05
C GLU A 149 5.00 -10.97 19.92
N HIS A 150 3.73 -11.19 20.25
CA HIS A 150 2.64 -11.06 19.31
C HIS A 150 2.51 -9.63 18.74
N LEU A 151 2.49 -8.61 19.59
CA LEU A 151 2.43 -7.20 19.17
C LEU A 151 3.63 -6.81 18.29
N LEU A 152 4.83 -7.28 18.64
CA LEU A 152 6.03 -7.08 17.83
C LEU A 152 5.91 -7.73 16.44
N SER A 153 5.36 -8.95 16.36
CA SER A 153 5.11 -9.63 15.08
C SER A 153 4.10 -8.86 14.23
N GLN A 154 2.99 -8.40 14.81
CA GLN A 154 1.96 -7.64 14.09
C GLN A 154 2.54 -6.38 13.46
N ILE A 155 3.34 -5.62 14.22
CA ILE A 155 4.00 -4.41 13.71
C ILE A 155 5.03 -4.75 12.63
N LYS A 156 5.78 -5.83 12.78
CA LYS A 156 6.71 -6.27 11.74
C LYS A 156 5.97 -6.59 10.44
N GLU A 157 4.92 -7.39 10.50
CA GLU A 157 4.07 -7.74 9.36
C GLU A 157 3.45 -6.51 8.69
N LEU A 158 2.99 -5.53 9.49
CA LEU A 158 2.46 -4.28 8.98
C LEU A 158 3.50 -3.47 8.20
N ASN A 159 4.72 -3.36 8.73
CA ASN A 159 5.81 -2.64 8.06
C ASN A 159 6.24 -3.35 6.77
N GLU A 160 6.35 -4.67 6.79
CA GLU A 160 6.66 -5.48 5.61
C GLU A 160 5.57 -5.31 4.54
N PHE A 161 4.29 -5.31 4.94
CA PHE A 161 3.19 -5.13 4.00
C PHE A 161 3.14 -3.71 3.42
N PHE A 162 3.34 -2.68 4.23
CA PHE A 162 3.45 -1.30 3.75
C PHE A 162 4.62 -1.15 2.75
N THR A 163 5.78 -1.72 3.07
CA THR A 163 6.97 -1.68 2.21
C THR A 163 6.70 -2.35 0.87
N LYS A 164 6.05 -3.53 0.88
CA LYS A 164 5.63 -4.22 -0.33
C LYS A 164 4.74 -3.35 -1.22
N VAL A 165 3.70 -2.73 -0.65
CA VAL A 165 2.78 -1.85 -1.40
C VAL A 165 3.52 -0.63 -1.96
N GLN A 166 4.44 -0.04 -1.19
CA GLN A 166 5.26 1.08 -1.64
C GLN A 166 6.19 0.69 -2.80
N ASP A 167 6.77 -0.51 -2.77
CA ASP A 167 7.64 -1.01 -3.83
C ASP A 167 6.85 -1.35 -5.10
N MET A 168 5.62 -1.87 -4.97
CA MET A 168 4.72 -2.06 -6.11
C MET A 168 4.42 -0.72 -6.81
N HIS A 169 4.08 0.32 -6.05
CA HIS A 169 3.84 1.66 -6.58
C HIS A 169 5.07 2.23 -7.30
N LYS A 170 6.27 2.14 -6.69
CA LYS A 170 7.52 2.58 -7.32
C LYS A 170 7.82 1.81 -8.60
N GLY A 171 7.59 0.50 -8.59
CA GLY A 171 7.78 -0.38 -9.74
C GLY A 171 6.87 0.01 -10.91
N GLN A 172 5.60 0.29 -10.64
CA GLN A 172 4.66 0.77 -11.66
C GLN A 172 5.05 2.15 -12.19
N ALA A 173 5.40 3.10 -11.32
CA ALA A 173 5.84 4.42 -11.75
C ALA A 173 7.07 4.35 -12.68
N LEU A 174 8.04 3.49 -12.36
CA LEU A 174 9.22 3.27 -13.19
C LEU A 174 8.84 2.65 -14.55
N LYS A 175 7.99 1.61 -14.56
CA LYS A 175 7.49 1.00 -15.80
C LYS A 175 6.79 2.03 -16.68
N ARG A 176 5.98 2.92 -16.08
CA ARG A 176 5.27 3.97 -16.81
C ARG A 176 6.24 4.95 -17.48
N THR A 177 7.27 5.40 -16.77
CA THR A 177 8.31 6.25 -17.36
C THR A 177 8.99 5.54 -18.53
N GLN A 178 9.37 4.27 -18.37
CA GLN A 178 10.00 3.50 -19.44
C GLN A 178 9.10 3.35 -20.68
N VAL A 179 7.80 3.14 -20.49
CA VAL A 179 6.82 3.07 -21.58
C VAL A 179 6.68 4.42 -22.30
N LEU A 180 6.66 5.53 -21.55
CA LEU A 180 6.62 6.87 -22.15
C LEU A 180 7.89 7.19 -22.94
N ASP A 181 9.07 6.87 -22.41
CA ASP A 181 10.35 7.07 -23.09
C ASP A 181 10.41 6.26 -24.40
N LYS A 182 9.96 4.99 -24.37
CA LYS A 182 9.86 4.16 -25.58
C LYS A 182 8.84 4.69 -26.58
N ALA A 183 7.70 5.23 -26.10
CA ALA A 183 6.70 5.83 -26.97
C ALA A 183 7.25 7.06 -27.69
N GLU A 184 8.00 7.91 -27.00
CA GLU A 184 8.68 9.05 -27.60
C GLU A 184 9.70 8.61 -28.65
N GLU A 185 10.50 7.57 -28.36
CA GLU A 185 11.43 6.99 -29.34
C GLU A 185 10.73 6.50 -30.61
N VAL A 186 9.62 5.76 -30.45
CA VAL A 186 8.81 5.26 -31.58
C VAL A 186 8.28 6.42 -32.42
N LEU A 187 7.74 7.47 -31.78
CA LEU A 187 7.22 8.65 -32.48
C LEU A 187 8.33 9.39 -33.25
N GLU A 188 9.50 9.56 -32.63
CA GLU A 188 10.65 10.20 -33.28
C GLU A 188 11.12 9.39 -34.50
N ARG A 189 11.22 8.07 -34.38
CA ARG A 189 11.59 7.18 -35.49
C ARG A 189 10.55 7.20 -36.60
N LEU A 190 9.26 7.16 -36.27
CA LEU A 190 8.17 7.29 -37.25
C LEU A 190 8.26 8.59 -38.04
N ALA A 191 8.52 9.72 -37.38
CA ALA A 191 8.68 11.01 -38.05
C ALA A 191 9.89 11.02 -39.01
N LYS A 192 11.04 10.44 -38.60
CA LYS A 192 12.20 10.29 -39.48
C LYS A 192 11.90 9.41 -40.69
N THR A 193 11.19 8.31 -40.47
CA THR A 193 10.75 7.40 -41.52
C THR A 193 9.79 8.09 -42.50
N GLU A 194 8.87 8.92 -42.03
CA GLU A 194 7.97 9.70 -42.89
C GLU A 194 8.74 10.70 -43.77
N VAL A 195 9.71 11.42 -43.20
CA VAL A 195 10.61 12.31 -43.95
C VAL A 195 11.36 11.53 -45.02
N TRP A 196 11.94 10.38 -44.67
CA TRP A 196 12.66 9.52 -45.61
C TRP A 196 11.76 8.99 -46.74
N LEU A 197 10.52 8.58 -46.43
CA LEU A 197 9.54 8.14 -47.44
C LEU A 197 9.20 9.27 -48.42
N ASN A 198 9.06 10.50 -47.92
CA ASN A 198 8.84 11.68 -48.76
C ASN A 198 10.05 11.98 -49.67
N GLU A 199 11.28 11.89 -49.15
CA GLU A 199 12.50 12.06 -49.95
C GLU A 199 12.65 10.97 -51.02
N LEU A 200 12.30 9.73 -50.69
CA LEU A 200 12.28 8.60 -51.60
C LEU A 200 11.27 8.83 -52.75
N GLU A 201 10.06 9.28 -52.44
CA GLU A 201 9.04 9.61 -53.43
C GLU A 201 9.51 10.74 -54.36
N GLN A 202 10.12 11.80 -53.81
CA GLN A 202 10.65 12.92 -54.59
C GLN A 202 11.81 12.51 -55.50
N SER A 203 12.67 11.59 -55.02
CA SER A 203 13.86 11.12 -55.76
C SER A 203 13.54 10.05 -56.81
N THR A 204 12.35 9.44 -56.74
CA THR A 204 11.93 8.39 -57.67
C THR A 204 11.73 8.96 -59.08
N PRO A 205 12.44 8.44 -60.11
CA PRO A 205 12.27 8.91 -61.48
C PRO A 205 10.82 8.80 -61.95
N LYS A 206 10.24 9.93 -62.40
CA LYS A 206 8.86 10.02 -62.90
C LYS A 206 8.76 9.95 -64.43
N THR A 207 9.91 9.91 -65.12
CA THR A 207 10.01 9.87 -66.58
C THR A 207 9.36 8.58 -67.11
N LYS A 208 8.42 8.72 -68.04
CA LYS A 208 7.79 7.56 -68.68
C LYS A 208 8.73 6.95 -69.70
N ILE A 209 8.57 5.66 -69.97
CA ILE A 209 9.39 4.94 -70.97
C ILE A 209 9.34 5.63 -72.34
N SER A 210 8.17 6.17 -72.72
CA SER A 210 7.97 6.91 -73.97
C SER A 210 8.73 8.23 -74.08
N GLU A 211 9.25 8.75 -72.97
CA GLU A 211 9.96 10.03 -72.89
C GLU A 211 11.49 9.86 -72.93
N ILE A 212 11.98 8.60 -72.98
CA ILE A 212 13.40 8.27 -73.00
C ILE A 212 13.89 8.28 -74.45
N ASN A 213 14.78 9.22 -74.78
CA ASN A 213 15.15 9.50 -76.16
C ASN A 213 16.43 8.79 -76.61
N ASN A 214 17.21 8.25 -75.66
CA ASN A 214 18.47 7.57 -75.96
C ASN A 214 18.90 6.60 -74.85
N SER A 215 19.88 5.74 -75.18
CA SER A 215 20.41 4.72 -74.28
C SER A 215 21.14 5.31 -73.05
N ASN A 216 21.64 6.54 -73.12
CA ASN A 216 22.33 7.18 -72.00
C ASN A 216 21.32 7.61 -70.93
N GLU A 217 20.21 8.23 -71.33
CA GLU A 217 19.08 8.56 -70.44
C GLU A 217 18.52 7.30 -69.77
N LEU A 218 18.36 6.22 -70.53
CA LEU A 218 17.93 4.93 -69.99
C LEU A 218 18.90 4.40 -68.92
N PHE A 219 20.21 4.47 -69.18
CA PHE A 219 21.22 4.03 -68.22
C PHE A 219 21.23 4.87 -66.94
N GLN A 220 21.08 6.20 -67.06
CA GLN A 220 20.98 7.09 -65.90
C GLN A 220 19.74 6.80 -65.05
N ILE A 221 18.57 6.62 -65.68
CA ILE A 221 17.33 6.28 -64.97
C ILE A 221 17.47 4.91 -64.28
N LYS A 222 18.02 3.91 -64.98
CA LYS A 222 18.30 2.59 -64.40
C LYS A 222 19.23 2.69 -63.19
N SER A 223 20.30 3.46 -63.29
CA SER A 223 21.25 3.66 -62.18
C SER A 223 20.57 4.31 -60.98
N LYS A 224 19.72 5.33 -61.19
CA LYS A 224 18.94 5.96 -60.12
C LYS A 224 18.01 4.96 -59.43
N PHE A 225 17.27 4.16 -60.18
CA PHE A 225 16.41 3.12 -59.60
C PHE A 225 17.21 2.08 -58.81
N GLN A 226 18.40 1.69 -59.29
CA GLN A 226 19.25 0.76 -58.56
C GLN A 226 19.72 1.34 -57.22
N THR A 227 20.14 2.61 -57.19
CA THR A 227 20.50 3.29 -55.94
C THR A 227 19.32 3.42 -54.97
N LEU A 228 18.13 3.76 -55.47
CA LEU A 228 16.91 3.84 -54.64
C LEU A 228 16.53 2.46 -54.08
N LYS A 229 16.65 1.40 -54.88
CA LYS A 229 16.41 0.03 -54.44
C LYS A 229 17.34 -0.35 -53.28
N GLU A 230 18.63 -0.08 -53.41
CA GLU A 230 19.62 -0.34 -52.36
C GLU A 230 19.35 0.49 -51.10
N ALA A 231 18.84 1.72 -51.24
CA ALA A 231 18.39 2.52 -50.11
C ALA A 231 17.19 1.89 -49.39
N CYS A 232 16.17 1.42 -50.12
CA CYS A 232 15.03 0.73 -49.54
C CYS A 232 15.41 -0.58 -48.84
N GLU A 233 16.32 -1.36 -49.43
CA GLU A 233 16.81 -2.60 -48.83
C GLU A 233 17.49 -2.33 -47.49
N ARG A 234 18.29 -1.27 -47.38
CA ARG A 234 18.91 -0.85 -46.12
C ARG A 234 17.88 -0.39 -45.10
N GLU A 235 16.91 0.44 -45.50
CA GLU A 235 15.91 0.98 -44.58
C GLU A 235 14.93 -0.09 -44.08
N SER A 236 14.70 -1.15 -44.86
CA SER A 236 13.77 -2.25 -44.51
C SER A 236 14.06 -2.91 -43.15
N VAL A 237 15.32 -2.94 -42.73
CA VAL A 237 15.73 -3.44 -41.40
C VAL A 237 15.22 -2.50 -40.32
N GLY A 238 15.41 -1.19 -40.49
CA GLY A 238 14.94 -0.16 -39.55
C GLY A 238 13.41 -0.14 -39.40
N PHE A 239 12.66 -0.38 -40.48
CA PHE A 239 11.20 -0.55 -40.42
C PHE A 239 10.78 -1.75 -39.58
N ARG A 240 11.49 -2.89 -39.72
CA ARG A 240 11.17 -4.09 -38.94
C ARG A 240 11.42 -3.87 -37.46
N GLU A 241 12.58 -3.30 -37.12
CA GLU A 241 12.92 -2.94 -35.73
C GLU A 241 11.91 -1.97 -35.13
N LEU A 242 11.48 -0.95 -35.89
CA LEU A 242 10.47 0.01 -35.42
C LEU A 242 9.12 -0.68 -35.17
N ASN A 243 8.74 -1.61 -36.04
CA ASN A 243 7.51 -2.38 -35.87
C ASN A 243 7.58 -3.33 -34.66
N ASP A 244 8.72 -3.97 -34.44
CA ASP A 244 8.95 -4.84 -33.28
C ASP A 244 8.92 -4.03 -31.97
N LEU A 245 9.57 -2.86 -31.95
CA LEU A 245 9.55 -1.92 -30.82
C LEU A 245 8.13 -1.41 -30.53
N GLY A 246 7.38 -1.04 -31.57
CA GLY A 246 5.98 -0.63 -31.45
C GLY A 246 5.09 -1.77 -30.93
N GLY A 247 5.32 -3.00 -31.38
CA GLY A 247 4.60 -4.18 -30.87
C GLY A 247 4.89 -4.44 -29.39
N GLU A 248 6.15 -4.37 -28.96
CA GLU A 248 6.53 -4.50 -27.55
C GLU A 248 5.92 -3.40 -26.69
N LEU A 249 5.91 -2.17 -27.19
CA LEU A 249 5.31 -1.02 -26.51
C LEU A 249 3.81 -1.23 -26.28
N LEU A 250 3.08 -1.72 -27.30
CA LEU A 250 1.66 -2.00 -27.18
C LEU A 250 1.37 -3.06 -26.11
N LEU A 251 2.19 -4.11 -26.02
CA LEU A 251 2.09 -5.12 -24.96
C LEU A 251 2.32 -4.50 -23.58
N GLN A 252 3.36 -3.66 -23.43
CA GLN A 252 3.67 -2.99 -22.16
C GLN A 252 2.58 -1.99 -21.74
N MET A 253 1.96 -1.30 -22.71
CA MET A 253 0.83 -0.41 -22.44
C MET A 253 -0.41 -1.20 -22.01
N ASP A 254 -0.66 -2.38 -22.57
CA ASP A 254 -1.77 -3.25 -22.18
C ASP A 254 -1.59 -3.81 -20.76
N GLU A 255 -0.36 -4.20 -20.41
CA GLU A 255 0.01 -4.57 -19.05
C GLU A 255 -0.21 -3.42 -18.05
N LEU A 256 0.07 -2.17 -18.43
CA LEU A 256 -0.21 -1.01 -17.56
C LEU A 256 -1.70 -0.72 -17.42
N LYS A 257 -2.46 -0.83 -18.51
CA LYS A 257 -3.93 -0.65 -18.52
C LYS A 257 -4.65 -1.68 -17.66
N THR A 258 -4.22 -2.94 -17.72
CA THR A 258 -4.76 -4.01 -16.86
C THR A 258 -4.41 -3.82 -15.38
N THR A 259 -3.38 -3.02 -15.07
CA THR A 259 -3.08 -2.56 -13.71
C THR A 259 -3.73 -1.22 -13.32
N GLY A 260 -4.68 -0.71 -14.12
CA GLY A 260 -5.50 0.45 -13.78
C GLY A 260 -4.93 1.82 -14.15
N GLU A 261 -3.84 1.91 -14.93
CA GLU A 261 -3.29 3.20 -15.36
C GLU A 261 -3.26 3.33 -16.88
N GLU A 262 -4.15 4.18 -17.43
CA GLU A 262 -4.08 4.57 -18.84
C GLU A 262 -2.80 5.39 -19.11
N VAL A 263 -2.05 4.97 -20.13
CA VAL A 263 -1.01 5.76 -20.76
C VAL A 263 -1.70 6.62 -21.81
N ASP A 264 -2.01 7.86 -21.45
CA ASP A 264 -2.64 8.81 -22.37
C ASP A 264 -1.60 9.24 -23.42
N GLY A 265 -1.88 8.93 -24.68
CA GLY A 265 -1.11 9.42 -25.82
C GLY A 265 -1.48 10.88 -26.07
N LYS A 266 -0.50 11.77 -25.95
CA LYS A 266 -0.60 13.14 -26.47
C LYS A 266 -0.26 13.19 -27.94
#